data_AF-A0A135VHK0-F1
#
_entry.id   AF-A0A135VHK0-F1
#
_cell.length_a   1.000
_cell.length_b   1.000
_cell.length_c   1.000
_cell.angle_alpha   90.00
_cell.angle_beta   90.00
_cell.angle_gamma   90.00
#
_symmetry.space_group_name_H-M   'P 1'
#
loop_
_entity.id
_entity.type
_entity.pdbx_description
1 polymer ?
#
loop_
_entity_poly.entity_id
_entity_poly.type
_entity_poly.pdbx_seq_one_letter_code
_entity_poly.pdbx_strand_id
1 'polypeptide(L)'
;MIPGILSDKRAVVAIIVGVILSIIAYVFIRPIDRTISYAVYGVALILLVYACIMDISDEFEPVADTKSIAKPKPTVKDVLKPIDEHVEEYVPAVEAPSAKLSKLPIETIEGIGEVYGKELRGAGMISVADLMVADAGKVAEICDVNIAQAERWIAMSMFAWLDEVSEEDAEAIVFATGITDLKSLAAASATDIHRKIKTALDEGDVRVPAGYKFSIEKIQKWIDAAKKLI
;
A
#
# COMPACT_ATOMS: atom_id res chain seq x y z
N MET A 1 0.55 -1.11 6.11
CA MET A 1 1.60 -1.41 7.10
C MET A 1 2.49 -2.47 6.50
N ILE A 2 3.74 -2.11 6.17
CA ILE A 2 4.76 -3.10 5.82
C ILE A 2 4.90 -4.01 7.05
N PRO A 3 4.78 -5.34 6.92
CA PRO A 3 5.07 -6.22 8.03
C PRO A 3 6.52 -5.95 8.44
N GLY A 4 6.70 -5.26 9.56
CA GLY A 4 8.04 -4.98 10.07
C GLY A 4 8.75 -6.28 10.44
N ILE A 5 10.07 -6.20 10.60
CA ILE A 5 11.04 -7.28 10.95
C ILE A 5 10.68 -8.19 12.14
N LEU A 6 9.53 -7.94 12.78
CA LEU A 6 8.97 -8.66 13.92
C LEU A 6 7.68 -9.43 13.57
N SER A 7 7.25 -9.46 12.31
CA SER A 7 6.01 -10.12 11.89
C SER A 7 6.13 -11.65 11.98
N ASP A 8 7.27 -12.23 11.60
CA ASP A 8 7.52 -13.67 11.75
C ASP A 8 8.02 -14.01 13.17
N LYS A 9 7.18 -14.72 13.92
CA LYS A 9 7.51 -15.26 15.25
C LYS A 9 8.77 -16.11 15.26
N ARG A 10 9.10 -16.79 14.15
CA ARG A 10 10.30 -17.62 14.00
C ARG A 10 11.56 -16.77 13.90
N ALA A 11 11.53 -15.71 13.09
CA ALA A 11 12.63 -14.76 12.98
C ALA A 11 12.89 -14.09 14.34
N VAL A 12 11.85 -13.67 15.05
CA VAL A 12 11.95 -13.08 16.39
C VAL A 12 12.60 -14.05 17.39
N VAL A 13 12.17 -15.32 17.42
CA VAL A 13 12.77 -16.34 18.32
C VAL A 13 14.23 -16.58 17.96
N ALA A 14 14.58 -16.68 16.68
CA ALA A 14 15.96 -16.88 16.23
C ALA A 14 16.87 -15.71 16.63
N ILE A 15 16.38 -14.46 16.54
CA ILE A 15 17.10 -13.27 17.01
C ILE A 15 17.36 -13.32 18.50
N ILE A 16 16.32 -13.58 19.31
CA ILE A 16 16.44 -13.62 20.78
C ILE A 16 17.47 -14.68 21.19
N VAL A 17 17.36 -15.89 20.64
CA VAL A 17 18.28 -17.00 20.97
C VAL A 17 19.70 -16.69 20.49
N GLY A 18 19.86 -16.15 19.28
CA GLY A 18 21.17 -15.77 18.74
C GLY A 18 21.88 -14.72 19.58
N VAL A 19 21.18 -13.66 20.02
CA VAL A 19 21.77 -12.62 20.88
C VAL A 19 22.20 -13.19 22.22
N ILE A 20 21.37 -14.02 22.86
CA ILE A 20 21.71 -14.64 24.15
C ILE A 20 22.94 -15.56 24.02
N LEU A 21 23.01 -16.39 22.98
CA LEU A 21 24.15 -17.27 22.73
C LEU A 21 25.44 -16.49 22.49
N SER A 22 25.38 -15.37 21.76
CA SER A 22 26.53 -14.48 21.56
C SER A 22 27.07 -13.93 22.88
N ILE A 23 26.18 -13.50 23.79
CA ILE A 23 26.56 -13.01 25.13
C ILE A 23 27.20 -14.14 25.95
N ILE A 24 26.61 -15.34 25.94
CA ILE A 24 27.14 -16.50 26.67
C ILE A 24 28.54 -16.86 26.17
N ALA A 25 28.71 -16.95 24.85
CA ALA A 25 29.98 -17.27 24.21
C ALA A 25 31.07 -16.27 24.60
N TYR A 26 30.74 -14.97 24.61
CA TYR A 26 31.68 -13.89 24.87
C TYR A 26 32.04 -13.76 26.35
N VAL A 27 31.06 -13.78 27.24
CA VAL A 27 31.25 -13.45 28.68
C VAL A 27 31.72 -14.67 29.47
N PHE A 28 31.14 -15.85 29.23
CA PHE A 28 31.33 -17.01 30.11
C PHE A 28 32.24 -18.09 29.51
N ILE A 29 32.17 -18.33 28.20
CA ILE A 29 32.93 -19.41 27.56
C ILE A 29 34.33 -18.94 27.15
N ARG A 30 34.45 -17.73 26.60
CA ARG A 30 35.72 -17.17 26.12
C ARG A 30 36.86 -17.18 27.16
N PRO A 31 36.62 -16.90 28.46
CA PRO A 31 37.67 -16.98 29.47
C PRO A 31 38.17 -18.41 29.75
N ILE A 32 37.33 -19.42 29.49
CA ILE A 32 37.62 -20.83 29.76
C ILE A 32 38.29 -21.48 28.56
N ASP A 33 37.67 -21.38 27.39
CA ASP A 33 38.15 -21.98 26.15
C ASP A 33 37.76 -21.12 24.94
N ARG A 34 38.78 -20.66 24.22
CA ARG A 34 38.61 -19.78 23.06
C ARG A 34 38.03 -20.51 21.85
N THR A 35 38.39 -21.77 21.64
CA THR A 35 37.94 -22.59 20.52
C THR A 35 36.45 -22.89 20.65
N ILE A 36 36.02 -23.29 21.86
CA ILE A 36 34.60 -23.53 22.15
C ILE A 36 33.81 -22.22 22.04
N SER A 37 34.35 -21.11 22.55
CA SER A 37 33.73 -19.79 22.42
C SER A 37 33.46 -19.41 20.96
N TYR A 38 34.43 -19.61 20.06
CA TYR A 38 34.24 -19.34 18.64
C TYR A 38 33.20 -20.26 17.99
N ALA A 39 33.15 -21.54 18.38
CA ALA A 39 32.13 -22.46 17.88
C ALA A 39 30.71 -22.01 18.27
N VAL A 40 30.50 -21.62 19.53
CA VAL A 40 29.19 -21.12 20.00
C VAL A 40 28.83 -19.80 19.34
N TYR A 41 29.80 -18.90 19.17
CA TYR A 41 29.60 -17.64 18.45
C TYR A 41 29.23 -17.87 16.98
N GLY A 42 29.83 -18.86 16.32
CA GLY A 42 29.48 -19.27 14.96
C GLY A 42 28.03 -19.73 14.83
N VAL A 43 27.55 -20.54 15.78
CA VAL A 43 26.14 -20.97 15.82
C VAL A 43 25.19 -19.77 16.02
N ALA A 44 25.54 -18.84 16.92
CA ALA A 44 24.76 -17.63 17.14
C ALA A 44 24.66 -16.76 15.87
N LEU A 45 25.76 -16.62 15.12
CA LEU A 45 25.78 -15.88 13.86
C LEU A 45 24.89 -16.53 12.80
N ILE A 46 24.91 -17.87 12.69
CA ILE A 46 24.05 -18.61 11.75
C ILE A 46 22.57 -18.36 12.06
N LEU A 47 22.18 -18.35 13.33
CA LEU A 47 20.80 -18.07 13.73
C LEU A 47 20.37 -16.63 13.39
N LEU A 48 21.25 -15.65 13.58
CA LEU A 48 20.96 -14.25 13.21
C LEU A 48 20.82 -14.08 11.70
N VAL A 49 21.71 -14.69 10.91
CA VAL A 49 21.61 -14.67 9.44
C VAL A 49 20.35 -15.39 8.96
N TYR A 50 20.02 -16.54 9.56
CA TYR A 50 18.78 -17.26 9.26
C TYR A 50 17.54 -16.41 9.53
N ALA A 51 17.51 -15.67 10.64
CA ALA A 51 16.40 -14.76 10.94
C ALA A 51 16.26 -13.66 9.88
N CYS A 52 17.37 -13.07 9.42
CA CYS A 52 17.34 -12.08 8.33
C CYS A 52 16.85 -12.69 7.01
N ILE A 53 17.26 -13.91 6.67
CA ILE A 53 16.80 -14.57 5.44
C ILE A 53 15.30 -14.86 5.50
N MET A 54 14.80 -15.32 6.65
CA MET A 54 13.37 -15.59 6.84
C MET A 54 12.53 -14.31 6.67
N ASP A 55 13.01 -13.20 7.21
CA ASP A 55 12.36 -11.89 7.06
C ASP A 55 12.29 -11.44 5.60
N ILE A 56 13.37 -11.68 4.85
CA ILE A 56 13.44 -11.37 3.42
C ILE A 56 12.58 -12.33 2.59
N SER A 57 12.45 -13.61 2.99
CA SER A 57 11.77 -14.63 2.19
C SER A 57 10.26 -14.43 2.10
N ASP A 58 9.63 -13.76 3.07
CA ASP A 58 8.21 -13.39 2.99
C ASP A 58 7.96 -12.24 1.99
N GLU A 59 8.99 -11.50 1.60
CA GLU A 59 8.90 -10.42 0.61
C GLU A 59 9.04 -10.93 -0.84
N PHE A 60 9.46 -12.19 -1.02
CA PHE A 60 9.64 -12.83 -2.31
C PHE A 60 8.75 -14.07 -2.43
N GLU A 61 7.43 -13.92 -2.40
CA GLU A 61 6.57 -14.97 -2.96
C GLU A 61 6.71 -14.97 -4.50
N PRO A 62 7.27 -16.03 -5.11
CA PRO A 62 7.23 -16.15 -6.56
C PRO A 62 5.77 -16.30 -6.98
N VAL A 63 5.32 -15.47 -7.92
CA VAL A 63 4.00 -15.57 -8.55
C VAL A 63 3.90 -16.94 -9.22
N ALA A 64 3.41 -17.93 -8.48
CA ALA A 64 3.20 -19.28 -8.93
C ALA A 64 1.71 -19.54 -9.02
N ASP A 65 1.27 -19.81 -10.25
CA ASP A 65 0.00 -20.43 -10.57
C ASP A 65 -0.38 -21.53 -9.56
N THR A 66 -1.66 -21.58 -9.19
CA THR A 66 -2.57 -22.73 -9.26
C THR A 66 -3.45 -22.92 -8.01
N LYS A 67 -4.77 -23.07 -8.26
CA LYS A 67 -5.72 -24.01 -7.61
C LYS A 67 -5.88 -24.00 -6.08
N SER A 68 -7.10 -23.59 -5.68
CA SER A 68 -8.04 -24.34 -4.83
C SER A 68 -7.44 -25.12 -3.65
N ILE A 69 -7.42 -24.50 -2.46
CA ILE A 69 -7.52 -25.24 -1.20
C ILE A 69 -8.48 -24.47 -0.26
N ALA A 70 -9.61 -25.12 0.04
CA ALA A 70 -10.58 -24.68 1.04
C ALA A 70 -9.96 -24.71 2.45
N LYS A 71 -10.14 -23.64 3.24
CA LYS A 71 -9.76 -23.57 4.66
C LYS A 71 -10.97 -23.63 5.60
N PRO A 72 -10.79 -24.20 6.81
CA PRO A 72 -11.85 -24.64 7.70
C PRO A 72 -12.42 -23.50 8.56
N LYS A 73 -13.68 -23.67 8.95
CA LYS A 73 -14.48 -22.74 9.76
C LYS A 73 -14.07 -22.78 11.24
N PRO A 74 -13.66 -21.65 11.88
CA PRO A 74 -13.48 -21.60 13.32
C PRO A 74 -14.78 -21.17 14.02
N THR A 75 -15.10 -21.88 15.09
CA THR A 75 -16.21 -21.62 16.00
C THR A 75 -15.89 -20.52 17.02
N VAL A 76 -16.86 -19.64 17.20
CA VAL A 76 -16.91 -18.49 18.12
C VAL A 76 -16.92 -18.94 19.59
N LYS A 77 -16.13 -18.27 20.44
CA LYS A 77 -16.55 -17.82 21.79
C LYS A 77 -15.59 -16.76 22.35
N ASP A 78 -16.12 -15.53 22.33
CA ASP A 78 -15.80 -14.31 23.09
C ASP A 78 -14.48 -14.24 23.88
N VAL A 79 -13.54 -13.44 23.38
CA VAL A 79 -12.77 -12.48 24.20
C VAL A 79 -12.47 -11.24 23.34
N LEU A 80 -13.11 -10.12 23.71
CA LEU A 80 -12.80 -8.71 23.41
C LEU A 80 -12.58 -8.33 21.92
N LYS A 81 -13.63 -7.74 21.33
CA LYS A 81 -13.53 -6.95 20.08
C LYS A 81 -12.48 -5.83 20.26
N PRO A 82 -11.47 -5.72 19.40
CA PRO A 82 -10.90 -4.42 19.07
C PRO A 82 -12.03 -3.61 18.45
N ILE A 83 -12.21 -2.37 18.91
CA ILE A 83 -13.04 -1.41 18.21
C ILE A 83 -12.31 -1.15 16.89
N ASP A 84 -12.84 -1.71 15.82
CA ASP A 84 -12.43 -1.43 14.44
C ASP A 84 -12.97 -0.03 14.12
N GLU A 85 -12.25 0.99 14.58
CA GLU A 85 -12.72 2.39 14.67
C GLU A 85 -12.52 3.19 13.37
N HIS A 86 -12.23 2.51 12.24
CA HIS A 86 -12.17 3.15 10.92
C HIS A 86 -12.84 2.29 9.85
N VAL A 87 -14.07 1.84 10.10
CA VAL A 87 -14.95 1.48 8.98
C VAL A 87 -15.44 2.79 8.39
N GLU A 88 -14.80 3.24 7.32
CA GLU A 88 -15.31 4.38 6.56
C GLU A 88 -16.70 4.01 6.03
N GLU A 89 -17.72 4.59 6.66
CA GLU A 89 -19.09 4.45 6.22
C GLU A 89 -19.23 5.23 4.92
N TYR A 90 -19.61 4.55 3.85
CA TYR A 90 -19.80 5.16 2.54
C TYR A 90 -20.75 6.35 2.65
N VAL A 91 -20.20 7.56 2.54
CA VAL A 91 -20.98 8.78 2.37
C VAL A 91 -21.28 8.87 0.87
N PRO A 92 -22.56 8.95 0.45
CA PRO A 92 -22.89 9.06 -0.96
C PRO A 92 -22.16 10.26 -1.58
N ALA A 93 -21.58 10.04 -2.76
CA ALA A 93 -20.79 11.03 -3.48
C ALA A 93 -21.47 12.41 -3.48
N VAL A 94 -20.72 13.43 -3.06
CA VAL A 94 -21.11 14.83 -3.22
C VAL A 94 -21.45 15.05 -4.69
N GLU A 95 -22.65 15.57 -4.97
CA GLU A 95 -23.10 15.88 -6.34
C GLU A 95 -22.18 16.94 -6.96
N ALA A 96 -21.14 16.47 -7.65
CA ALA A 96 -20.05 17.20 -8.29
C ALA A 96 -19.07 17.94 -7.34
N PRO A 97 -17.75 17.82 -7.55
CA PRO A 97 -16.82 18.83 -7.06
C PRO A 97 -17.12 20.17 -7.76
N SER A 98 -17.86 21.07 -7.10
CA SER A 98 -18.20 22.40 -7.67
C SER A 98 -17.01 23.34 -7.86
N ALA A 99 -15.79 22.87 -7.64
CA ALA A 99 -14.57 23.65 -7.56
C ALA A 99 -13.67 23.39 -8.77
N LYS A 100 -13.18 24.46 -9.40
CA LYS A 100 -12.10 24.39 -10.40
C LYS A 100 -10.93 23.58 -9.83
N LEU A 101 -10.23 22.79 -10.66
CA LEU A 101 -9.05 21.98 -10.29
C LEU A 101 -8.08 22.69 -9.32
N SER A 102 -7.82 23.99 -9.55
CA SER A 102 -6.96 24.85 -8.71
C SER A 102 -7.49 25.16 -7.30
N LYS A 103 -8.65 24.62 -6.93
CA LYS A 103 -9.31 24.80 -5.63
C LYS A 103 -9.61 23.46 -4.94
N LEU A 104 -9.37 22.33 -5.59
CA LEU A 104 -9.54 21.02 -4.95
C LEU A 104 -8.40 20.80 -3.95
N PRO A 105 -8.71 20.53 -2.67
CA PRO A 105 -7.69 20.22 -1.66
C PRO A 105 -6.85 19.02 -2.07
N ILE A 106 -5.57 19.02 -1.70
CA ILE A 106 -4.66 17.91 -2.02
C ILE A 106 -5.06 16.61 -1.30
N GLU A 107 -5.78 16.71 -0.18
CA GLU A 107 -6.32 15.56 0.57
C GLU A 107 -7.46 14.81 -0.12
N THR A 108 -7.97 15.32 -1.25
CA THR A 108 -8.91 14.56 -2.11
C THR A 108 -8.23 13.36 -2.79
N ILE A 109 -6.90 13.26 -2.73
CA ILE A 109 -6.17 12.13 -3.28
C ILE A 109 -6.05 11.03 -2.23
N GLU A 110 -6.58 9.84 -2.55
CA GLU A 110 -6.51 8.68 -1.67
C GLU A 110 -5.07 8.40 -1.22
N GLY A 111 -4.91 8.17 0.08
CA GLY A 111 -3.61 8.05 0.74
C GLY A 111 -2.92 9.37 1.11
N ILE A 112 -3.45 10.54 0.75
CA ILE A 112 -2.99 11.85 1.25
C ILE A 112 -3.95 12.35 2.34
N GLY A 113 -3.70 11.93 3.59
CA GLY A 113 -4.41 12.47 4.75
C GLY A 113 -3.90 13.83 5.21
N GLU A 114 -4.43 14.32 6.33
CA GLU A 114 -4.09 15.63 6.92
C GLU A 114 -2.57 15.84 7.15
N VAL A 115 -1.84 14.77 7.47
CA VAL A 115 -0.39 14.81 7.73
C VAL A 115 0.36 15.20 6.46
N TYR A 116 0.26 14.40 5.41
CA TYR A 116 0.91 14.67 4.13
C TYR A 116 0.36 15.93 3.46
N GLY A 117 -0.95 16.17 3.57
CA GLY A 117 -1.56 17.39 3.04
C GLY A 117 -1.01 18.66 3.69
N LYS A 118 -0.72 18.63 5.00
CA LYS A 118 -0.06 19.75 5.70
C LYS A 118 1.39 19.95 5.23
N GLU A 119 2.14 18.89 5.02
CA GLU A 119 3.53 18.95 4.54
C GLU A 119 3.61 19.53 3.14
N LEU A 120 2.78 19.03 2.22
CA LEU A 120 2.70 19.52 0.84
C LEU A 120 2.28 20.99 0.78
N ARG A 121 1.27 21.39 1.57
CA ARG A 121 0.90 22.81 1.71
C ARG A 121 2.04 23.68 2.24
N GLY A 122 2.77 23.18 3.24
CA GLY A 122 3.96 23.86 3.78
C GLY A 122 5.03 24.12 2.72
N ALA A 123 5.13 23.24 1.73
CA ALA A 123 6.01 23.36 0.58
C ALA A 123 5.41 24.14 -0.62
N GLY A 124 4.22 24.71 -0.46
CA GLY A 124 3.53 25.51 -1.49
C GLY A 124 2.69 24.71 -2.50
N MET A 125 2.50 23.40 -2.30
CA MET A 125 1.57 22.58 -3.08
C MET A 125 0.24 22.50 -2.34
N ILE A 126 -0.74 23.29 -2.78
CA ILE A 126 -1.98 23.53 -2.02
C ILE A 126 -3.14 22.72 -2.58
N SER A 127 -3.13 22.44 -3.87
CA SER A 127 -4.25 21.86 -4.60
C SER A 127 -3.86 20.63 -5.40
N VAL A 128 -4.87 19.87 -5.83
CA VAL A 128 -4.73 18.78 -6.82
C VAL A 128 -4.04 19.28 -8.09
N ALA A 129 -4.32 20.52 -8.53
CA ALA A 129 -3.65 21.13 -9.68
C ALA A 129 -2.13 21.24 -9.49
N ASP A 130 -1.69 21.62 -8.28
CA ASP A 130 -0.28 21.78 -7.96
C ASP A 130 0.42 20.43 -7.93
N LEU A 131 -0.24 19.40 -7.38
CA LEU A 131 0.28 18.04 -7.32
C LEU A 131 0.41 17.42 -8.72
N MET A 132 -0.57 17.64 -9.60
CA MET A 132 -0.59 17.06 -10.94
C MET A 132 0.64 17.43 -11.80
N VAL A 133 1.22 18.61 -11.56
CA VAL A 133 2.41 19.10 -12.28
C VAL A 133 3.69 19.02 -11.44
N ALA A 134 3.62 18.41 -10.26
CA ALA A 134 4.75 18.29 -9.35
C ALA A 134 5.77 17.26 -9.85
N ASP A 135 7.00 17.43 -9.41
CA ASP A 135 8.03 16.40 -9.56
C ASP A 135 7.85 15.33 -8.48
N ALA A 136 7.81 14.06 -8.88
CA ALA A 136 7.61 12.94 -7.96
C ALA A 136 8.74 12.82 -6.92
N GLY A 137 9.98 13.14 -7.29
CA GLY A 137 11.12 13.16 -6.36
C GLY A 137 10.94 14.22 -5.27
N LYS A 138 10.49 15.41 -5.65
CA LYS A 138 10.17 16.49 -4.71
C LYS A 138 9.01 16.12 -3.78
N VAL A 139 7.93 15.52 -4.30
CA VAL A 139 6.80 15.06 -3.48
C VAL A 139 7.24 13.97 -2.50
N ALA A 140 8.04 13.01 -2.98
CA ALA A 140 8.62 11.95 -2.16
C ALA A 140 9.50 12.50 -1.03
N GLU A 141 10.35 13.48 -1.33
CA GLU A 141 11.20 14.17 -0.34
C GLU A 141 10.38 14.91 0.72
N ILE A 142 9.34 15.67 0.30
CA ILE A 142 8.52 16.46 1.22
C ILE A 142 7.76 15.58 2.22
N CYS A 143 7.21 14.46 1.73
CA CYS A 143 6.37 13.57 2.53
C CYS A 143 7.12 12.38 3.16
N ASP A 144 8.43 12.28 2.96
CA ASP A 144 9.25 11.13 3.38
C ASP A 144 8.68 9.77 2.92
N VAL A 145 8.27 9.71 1.65
CA VAL A 145 7.76 8.49 1.01
C VAL A 145 8.65 8.03 -0.14
N ASN A 146 8.48 6.80 -0.61
CA ASN A 146 9.18 6.36 -1.82
C ASN A 146 8.62 7.05 -3.08
N ILE A 147 9.47 7.14 -4.11
CA ILE A 147 9.12 7.80 -5.39
C ILE A 147 7.90 7.16 -6.04
N ALA A 148 7.78 5.83 -5.99
CA ALA A 148 6.64 5.13 -6.58
C ALA A 148 5.29 5.52 -5.93
N GLN A 149 5.28 5.81 -4.64
CA GLN A 149 4.09 6.31 -3.94
C GLN A 149 3.73 7.73 -4.41
N ALA A 150 4.73 8.60 -4.54
CA ALA A 150 4.54 9.94 -5.05
C ALA A 150 4.03 9.94 -6.51
N GLU A 151 4.60 9.09 -7.37
CA GLU A 151 4.13 8.89 -8.75
C GLU A 151 2.66 8.45 -8.80
N ARG A 152 2.25 7.56 -7.89
CA ARG A 152 0.85 7.13 -7.78
C ARG A 152 -0.08 8.27 -7.36
N TRP A 153 0.31 9.08 -6.37
CA TRP A 153 -0.47 10.25 -5.97
C TRP A 153 -0.63 11.26 -7.13
N ILE A 154 0.45 11.51 -7.88
CA ILE A 154 0.41 12.37 -9.07
C ILE A 154 -0.51 11.75 -10.14
N ALA A 155 -0.42 10.44 -10.39
CA ALA A 155 -1.29 9.77 -11.34
C ALA A 155 -2.77 9.85 -10.94
N MET A 156 -3.11 9.61 -9.65
CA MET A 156 -4.48 9.74 -9.16
C MET A 156 -5.00 11.17 -9.29
N SER A 157 -4.15 12.18 -9.08
CA SER A 157 -4.50 13.59 -9.27
C SER A 157 -4.94 13.94 -10.69
N MET A 158 -4.52 13.16 -11.70
CA MET A 158 -4.97 13.33 -13.09
C MET A 158 -6.42 12.91 -13.32
N PHE A 159 -6.99 12.08 -12.43
CA PHE A 159 -8.34 11.53 -12.58
C PHE A 159 -9.32 12.08 -11.54
N ALA A 160 -8.86 12.41 -10.33
CA ALA A 160 -9.69 12.83 -9.20
C ALA A 160 -10.47 14.15 -9.42
N TRP A 161 -10.25 14.84 -10.53
CA TRP A 161 -10.98 16.06 -10.90
C TRP A 161 -12.03 15.86 -11.99
N LEU A 162 -12.13 14.66 -12.56
CA LEU A 162 -13.21 14.32 -13.48
C LEU A 162 -14.50 14.17 -12.67
N ASP A 163 -15.55 14.89 -13.04
CA ASP A 163 -16.83 14.88 -12.30
C ASP A 163 -17.41 13.46 -12.15
N GLU A 164 -17.08 12.57 -13.07
CA GLU A 164 -17.53 11.17 -13.08
C GLU A 164 -16.65 10.20 -12.26
N VAL A 165 -15.55 10.67 -11.67
CA VAL A 165 -14.54 9.87 -10.95
C VAL A 165 -14.48 10.31 -9.48
N SER A 166 -14.76 9.40 -8.55
CA SER A 166 -14.50 9.61 -7.12
C SER A 166 -13.04 9.29 -6.73
N GLU A 167 -12.70 9.49 -5.47
CA GLU A 167 -11.37 9.19 -4.92
C GLU A 167 -11.03 7.69 -5.06
N GLU A 168 -11.98 6.81 -4.75
CA GLU A 168 -11.86 5.35 -4.91
C GLU A 168 -11.79 4.92 -6.37
N ASP A 169 -12.45 5.67 -7.27
CA ASP A 169 -12.35 5.42 -8.71
C ASP A 169 -10.95 5.77 -9.23
N ALA A 170 -10.38 6.89 -8.80
CA ALA A 170 -9.03 7.31 -9.17
C ALA A 170 -7.98 6.30 -8.68
N GLU A 171 -8.10 5.82 -7.44
CA GLU A 171 -7.25 4.75 -6.91
C GLU A 171 -7.38 3.48 -7.74
N ALA A 172 -8.61 3.02 -8.01
CA ALA A 172 -8.84 1.81 -8.79
C ALA A 172 -8.31 1.92 -10.23
N ILE A 173 -8.41 3.08 -10.88
CA ILE A 173 -7.80 3.33 -12.20
C ILE A 173 -6.29 3.12 -12.11
N VAL A 174 -5.61 3.74 -11.14
CA VAL A 174 -4.14 3.69 -11.06
C VAL A 174 -3.65 2.31 -10.60
N PHE A 175 -4.11 1.83 -9.45
CA PHE A 175 -3.61 0.61 -8.82
C PHE A 175 -4.00 -0.65 -9.58
N ALA A 176 -5.28 -0.79 -9.97
CA ALA A 176 -5.71 -2.02 -10.63
C ALA A 176 -5.28 -2.09 -12.10
N THR A 177 -5.16 -0.95 -12.78
CA THR A 177 -4.97 -0.94 -14.24
C THR A 177 -3.59 -0.52 -14.71
N GLY A 178 -2.84 0.22 -13.89
CA GLY A 178 -1.56 0.84 -14.24
C GLY A 178 -1.71 2.03 -15.19
N ILE A 179 -2.93 2.55 -15.40
CA ILE A 179 -3.17 3.72 -16.24
C ILE A 179 -2.83 4.97 -15.44
N THR A 180 -1.93 5.79 -15.97
CA THR A 180 -1.41 6.99 -15.29
C THR A 180 -1.63 8.28 -16.07
N ASP A 181 -2.33 8.22 -17.21
CA ASP A 181 -2.62 9.39 -18.04
C ASP A 181 -3.99 9.32 -18.73
N LEU A 182 -4.55 10.48 -19.08
CA LEU A 182 -5.88 10.60 -19.70
C LEU A 182 -5.96 9.95 -21.09
N LYS A 183 -4.88 9.94 -21.86
CA LYS A 183 -4.90 9.36 -23.21
C LYS A 183 -5.00 7.84 -23.13
N SER A 184 -4.27 7.22 -22.22
CA SER A 184 -4.36 5.79 -21.92
C SER A 184 -5.75 5.41 -21.40
N LEU A 185 -6.34 6.21 -20.50
CA LEU A 185 -7.71 6.00 -20.04
C LEU A 185 -8.74 6.10 -21.17
N ALA A 186 -8.63 7.15 -22.01
CA ALA A 186 -9.53 7.38 -23.13
C ALA A 186 -9.46 6.29 -24.21
N ALA A 187 -8.29 5.64 -24.37
CA ALA A 187 -8.08 4.55 -25.32
C ALA A 187 -8.46 3.16 -24.76
N ALA A 188 -8.72 3.06 -23.45
CA ALA A 188 -8.99 1.80 -22.79
C ALA A 188 -10.40 1.26 -23.08
N SER A 189 -10.61 -0.02 -22.73
CA SER A 189 -11.90 -0.69 -22.78
C SER A 189 -12.51 -0.78 -21.38
N ALA A 190 -13.78 -0.40 -21.25
CA ALA A 190 -14.50 -0.47 -19.97
C ALA A 190 -14.56 -1.89 -19.41
N THR A 191 -14.69 -2.90 -20.27
CA THR A 191 -14.73 -4.31 -19.85
C THR A 191 -13.38 -4.80 -19.35
N ASP A 192 -12.28 -4.33 -19.94
CA ASP A 192 -10.93 -4.69 -19.50
C ASP A 192 -10.58 -4.02 -18.17
N ILE A 193 -10.90 -2.73 -18.02
CA ILE A 193 -10.75 -2.02 -16.74
C ILE A 193 -11.57 -2.71 -15.65
N HIS A 194 -12.85 -2.99 -15.91
CA HIS A 194 -13.72 -3.66 -14.93
C HIS A 194 -13.17 -5.02 -14.50
N ARG A 195 -12.64 -5.82 -15.45
CA ARG A 195 -12.01 -7.10 -15.15
C ARG A 195 -10.79 -6.92 -14.24
N LYS A 196 -9.90 -5.97 -14.56
CA LYS A 196 -8.70 -5.69 -13.76
C LYS A 196 -9.04 -5.21 -12.34
N ILE A 197 -9.99 -4.30 -12.21
CA ILE A 197 -10.47 -3.81 -10.90
C ILE A 197 -11.02 -4.97 -10.07
N LYS A 198 -11.82 -5.85 -10.67
CA LYS A 198 -12.34 -7.02 -9.96
C LYS A 198 -11.21 -7.93 -9.47
N THR A 199 -10.21 -8.20 -10.31
CA THR A 199 -9.03 -8.98 -9.92
C THR A 199 -8.30 -8.32 -8.75
N ALA A 200 -8.01 -7.01 -8.83
CA ALA A 200 -7.33 -6.29 -7.76
C ALA A 200 -8.12 -6.26 -6.43
N LEU A 201 -9.46 -6.19 -6.50
CA LEU A 201 -10.33 -6.31 -5.31
C LEU A 201 -10.28 -7.72 -4.71
N ASP A 202 -10.29 -8.76 -5.55
CA ASP A 202 -10.22 -10.16 -5.12
C ASP A 202 -8.85 -10.49 -4.50
N GLU A 203 -7.77 -9.84 -4.98
CA GLU A 203 -6.39 -9.97 -4.49
C GLU A 203 -6.11 -9.08 -3.27
N GLY A 204 -6.92 -8.04 -3.05
CA GLY A 204 -6.78 -7.11 -1.93
C GLY A 204 -5.82 -5.94 -2.18
N ASP A 205 -5.41 -5.74 -3.43
CA ASP A 205 -4.55 -4.65 -3.90
C ASP A 205 -5.29 -3.30 -3.93
N VAL A 206 -6.61 -3.33 -4.11
CA VAL A 206 -7.50 -2.17 -4.01
C VAL A 206 -8.51 -2.44 -2.91
N ARG A 207 -8.84 -1.42 -2.12
CA ARG A 207 -9.84 -1.51 -1.06
C ARG A 207 -10.88 -0.42 -1.27
N VAL A 208 -12.14 -0.77 -1.04
CA VAL A 208 -13.24 0.18 -1.16
C VAL A 208 -14.21 0.03 0.01
N PRO A 209 -14.94 1.10 0.39
CA PRO A 209 -15.95 1.04 1.44
C PRO A 209 -17.00 -0.05 1.18
N ALA A 210 -17.61 -0.53 2.27
CA ALA A 210 -18.63 -1.57 2.19
C ALA A 210 -19.82 -1.11 1.33
N GLY A 211 -20.17 -1.91 0.32
CA GLY A 211 -21.29 -1.63 -0.59
C GLY A 211 -20.92 -0.81 -1.83
N TYR A 212 -19.68 -0.30 -1.89
CA TYR A 212 -19.14 0.34 -3.09
C TYR A 212 -19.04 -0.67 -4.25
N LYS A 213 -19.43 -0.26 -5.45
CA LYS A 213 -19.46 -1.14 -6.63
C LYS A 213 -18.95 -0.43 -7.86
N PHE A 214 -18.04 -1.10 -8.55
CA PHE A 214 -17.65 -0.74 -9.90
C PHE A 214 -18.58 -1.42 -10.89
N SER A 215 -19.16 -0.65 -11.80
CA SER A 215 -19.96 -1.17 -12.92
C SER A 215 -19.31 -0.76 -14.23
N ILE A 216 -19.55 -1.52 -15.29
CA ILE A 216 -19.03 -1.22 -16.64
C ILE A 216 -19.56 0.14 -17.11
N GLU A 217 -20.82 0.47 -16.80
CA GLU A 217 -21.44 1.75 -17.14
C GLU A 217 -20.74 2.91 -16.44
N LYS A 218 -20.37 2.73 -15.15
CA LYS A 218 -19.60 3.74 -14.41
C LYS A 218 -18.22 3.94 -15.02
N ILE A 219 -17.52 2.86 -15.33
CA ILE A 219 -16.19 2.91 -15.97
C ILE A 219 -16.25 3.56 -17.35
N GLN A 220 -17.31 3.28 -18.13
CA GLN A 220 -17.50 3.91 -19.44
C GLN A 220 -17.63 5.43 -19.32
N LYS A 221 -18.28 5.94 -18.25
CA LYS A 221 -18.34 7.38 -17.99
C LYS A 221 -16.96 7.99 -17.74
N TRP A 222 -16.06 7.31 -17.04
CA TRP A 222 -14.67 7.77 -16.84
C TRP A 222 -13.92 7.89 -18.17
N ILE A 223 -14.05 6.86 -19.02
CA ILE A 223 -13.43 6.82 -20.36
C ILE A 223 -13.99 7.96 -21.22
N ASP A 224 -15.30 8.17 -21.20
CA ASP A 224 -15.96 9.22 -21.97
C ASP A 224 -15.58 10.62 -21.46
N ALA A 225 -15.41 10.80 -20.14
CA ALA A 225 -14.89 12.01 -19.54
C ALA A 225 -13.46 12.31 -20.02
N ALA A 226 -12.57 11.30 -19.99
CA ALA A 226 -11.21 11.44 -20.49
C ALA A 226 -11.17 11.80 -21.99
N LYS A 227 -12.02 11.17 -22.81
CA LYS A 227 -12.14 11.48 -24.26
C LYS A 227 -12.57 12.91 -24.55
N LYS A 228 -13.36 13.56 -23.68
CA LYS A 228 -13.80 14.95 -23.89
C LYS A 228 -12.66 15.97 -23.68
N LEU A 229 -11.57 15.56 -23.03
CA LEU A 229 -10.48 16.42 -22.61
C LEU A 229 -9.22 16.31 -23.47
N ILE A 230 -9.18 15.33 -24.38
CA ILE A 230 -8.09 15.08 -25.34
C ILE A 230 -8.52 15.39 -26.77
#